data_AF-A0A1Q3CAG1-F1
#
_entry.id   AF-A0A1Q3CAG1-F1
#
_cell.length_a   1.000
_cell.length_b   1.000
_cell.length_c   1.000
_cell.angle_alpha   90.00
_cell.angle_beta   90.00
_cell.angle_gamma   90.00
#
_symmetry.space_group_name_H-M   'P 1'
#
loop_
_entity.id
_entity.type
_entity.pdbx_description
1 polymer ?
#
loop_
_entity_poly.entity_id
_entity_poly.type
_entity_poly.pdbx_seq_one_letter_code
_entity_poly.pdbx_strand_id
1 'polypeptide(L)'
;EVITFSEADYEGVRLPHDDPVVVTLLVELFTMKRIIIDSGSSADILYKHAFDQLRIPVDQLKPVKTPLVGFAGEMIHPLGSINLSVVAGTAPRQTQLEMT
;
A
#
# COMPACT_ATOMS: atom_id res chain seq x y z
N GLU A 1 10.75 7.33 -13.66
CA GLU A 1 10.82 6.05 -14.39
C GLU A 1 9.73 5.15 -13.83
N VAL A 2 9.00 4.42 -14.68
CA VAL A 2 7.89 3.56 -14.25
C VAL A 2 8.47 2.25 -13.74
N ILE A 3 8.02 1.76 -12.58
CA ILE A 3 8.35 0.42 -12.11
C ILE A 3 7.58 -0.56 -12.99
N THR A 4 8.30 -1.44 -13.68
CA THR A 4 7.72 -2.43 -14.59
C THR A 4 8.24 -3.81 -14.22
N PHE A 5 7.37 -4.80 -14.39
CA PHE A 5 7.70 -6.21 -14.20
C PHE A 5 7.72 -6.88 -15.57
N SER A 6 8.66 -7.78 -15.76
CA SER A 6 8.93 -8.51 -17.00
C SER A 6 8.95 -10.01 -16.76
N GLU A 7 9.05 -10.81 -17.81
CA GLU A 7 9.19 -12.27 -17.69
C GLU A 7 10.41 -12.69 -16.85
N ALA A 8 11.47 -11.88 -16.81
CA ALA A 8 12.64 -12.15 -16.00
C ALA A 8 12.33 -12.16 -14.49
N ASP A 9 11.33 -11.38 -14.05
CA ASP A 9 10.92 -11.32 -12.64
C ASP A 9 10.13 -12.57 -12.20
N TYR A 10 9.71 -13.42 -13.16
CA TYR A 10 9.04 -14.70 -12.91
C TYR A 10 10.03 -15.89 -12.82
N GLU A 11 11.34 -15.65 -12.88
CA GLU A 11 12.32 -16.73 -12.79
C GLU A 11 12.15 -17.53 -11.48
N GLY A 12 11.92 -18.84 -11.60
CA GLY A 12 11.69 -19.73 -10.46
C GLY A 12 10.24 -19.81 -9.96
N VAL A 13 9.33 -19.01 -10.49
CA VAL A 13 7.90 -19.08 -10.16
C VAL A 13 7.23 -20.21 -10.96
N ARG A 14 6.42 -21.04 -10.30
CA ARG A 14 5.67 -22.12 -10.95
C ARG A 14 4.32 -21.58 -11.43
N LEU A 15 4.03 -21.74 -12.73
CA LEU A 15 2.78 -21.30 -13.34
C LEU A 15 1.75 -22.46 -13.45
N PRO A 16 0.44 -22.18 -13.33
CA PRO A 16 -0.14 -20.91 -12.94
C PRO A 16 0.02 -20.68 -11.42
N HIS A 17 0.20 -19.42 -11.01
CA HIS A 17 0.07 -19.02 -9.62
C HIS A 17 -0.97 -17.89 -9.53
N ASP A 18 -1.57 -17.77 -8.35
CA ASP A 18 -2.47 -16.66 -7.99
C ASP A 18 -1.89 -15.87 -6.81
N ASP A 19 -0.57 -15.97 -6.63
CA ASP A 19 0.14 -15.27 -5.55
C ASP A 19 0.09 -13.76 -5.78
N PRO A 20 -0.24 -12.95 -4.74
CA PRO A 20 -0.28 -11.51 -4.86
C PRO A 20 1.12 -10.93 -5.00
N VAL A 21 1.22 -9.81 -5.71
CA VAL A 21 2.45 -9.02 -5.72
C VAL A 21 2.56 -8.29 -4.37
N VAL A 22 3.64 -8.56 -3.65
CA VAL A 22 3.95 -7.92 -2.38
C VAL A 22 5.28 -7.16 -2.49
N VAL A 23 5.26 -5.88 -2.17
CA VAL A 23 6.43 -5.00 -2.24
C VAL A 23 6.85 -4.51 -0.86
N THR A 24 8.12 -4.13 -0.75
CA THR A 24 8.66 -3.37 0.39
C THR A 24 8.86 -1.92 -0.04
N LEU A 25 8.28 -0.98 0.71
CA LEU A 25 8.42 0.46 0.45
C LEU A 25 8.83 1.19 1.75
N LEU A 26 9.39 2.39 1.58
CA LEU A 26 9.62 3.30 2.70
C LEU A 26 8.40 4.23 2.81
N VAL A 27 7.71 4.21 3.93
CA VAL A 27 6.50 5.02 4.20
C VAL A 27 6.77 5.87 5.44
N GLU A 28 6.71 7.19 5.33
CA GLU A 28 7.00 8.13 6.45
C GLU A 28 8.31 7.80 7.20
N LEU A 29 9.36 7.42 6.45
CA LEU A 29 10.67 6.99 6.96
C LEU A 29 10.70 5.60 7.61
N PHE A 30 9.60 4.85 7.59
CA PHE A 30 9.53 3.45 8.06
C PHE A 30 9.55 2.46 6.91
N THR A 31 10.38 1.41 7.01
CA THR A 31 10.38 0.33 6.02
C THR A 31 9.19 -0.60 6.26
N MET A 32 8.14 -0.45 5.46
CA MET A 32 7.01 -1.37 5.43
C MET A 32 7.32 -2.55 4.51
N LYS A 33 7.49 -3.73 5.10
CA LYS A 33 8.00 -4.93 4.41
C LYS A 33 6.98 -5.65 3.53
N ARG A 34 5.69 -5.48 3.79
CA ARG A 34 4.62 -6.22 3.12
C ARG A 34 3.48 -5.29 2.76
N ILE A 35 3.51 -4.78 1.54
CA ILE A 35 2.44 -4.00 0.92
C ILE A 35 1.94 -4.81 -0.26
N ILE A 36 0.66 -5.18 -0.24
CA ILE A 36 0.03 -5.92 -1.33
C ILE A 36 -0.38 -4.93 -2.41
N ILE A 37 -0.06 -5.23 -3.66
CA ILE A 37 -0.53 -4.46 -4.82
C ILE A 37 -1.82 -5.11 -5.32
N ASP A 38 -2.92 -4.40 -5.15
CA ASP A 38 -4.23 -4.79 -5.68
C ASP A 38 -4.64 -3.82 -6.80
N SER A 39 -4.46 -4.24 -8.05
CA SER A 39 -4.85 -3.43 -9.22
C SER A 39 -6.37 -3.32 -9.43
N GLY A 40 -7.15 -4.14 -8.72
CA GLY A 40 -8.61 -4.10 -8.75
C GLY A 40 -9.22 -3.20 -7.68
N SER A 41 -8.43 -2.77 -6.69
CA SER A 41 -8.87 -1.85 -5.65
C SER A 41 -8.86 -0.39 -6.15
N SER A 42 -9.88 0.37 -5.75
CA SER A 42 -9.95 1.83 -5.98
C SER A 42 -9.38 2.66 -4.83
N ALA A 43 -8.88 2.03 -3.77
CA ALA A 43 -8.40 2.69 -2.57
C ALA A 43 -7.15 2.01 -2.00
N ASP A 44 -6.25 2.82 -1.44
CA ASP A 44 -5.13 2.36 -0.64
C ASP A 44 -5.59 2.13 0.81
N ILE A 45 -5.28 0.96 1.37
CA ILE A 45 -5.76 0.57 2.70
C ILE A 45 -4.57 0.35 3.64
N LEU A 46 -4.49 1.18 4.68
CA LEU A 46 -3.56 1.00 5.77
C LEU A 46 -4.28 0.45 7.01
N TYR A 47 -3.88 -0.74 7.46
CA TYR A 47 -4.42 -1.30 8.69
C TYR A 47 -3.98 -0.52 9.93
N LYS A 48 -4.87 -0.40 10.91
CA LYS A 48 -4.60 0.22 12.23
C LYS A 48 -3.26 -0.21 12.82
N HIS A 49 -2.96 -1.50 12.85
CA HIS A 49 -1.73 -2.02 13.45
C HIS A 49 -0.45 -1.54 12.73
N ALA A 50 -0.54 -1.23 11.43
CA ALA A 50 0.57 -0.69 10.66
C ALA A 50 0.66 0.83 10.86
N PHE A 51 -0.48 1.53 10.88
CA PHE A 51 -0.53 2.95 11.26
C PHE A 51 0.07 3.22 12.65
N ASP A 52 -0.26 2.40 13.65
CA ASP A 52 0.26 2.53 15.01
C ASP A 52 1.80 2.40 15.05
N GLN A 53 2.42 1.66 14.11
CA GLN A 53 3.88 1.53 13.99
C GLN A 53 4.55 2.77 13.41
N LEU A 54 3.83 3.57 12.63
CA LEU A 54 4.33 4.86 12.11
C LEU A 54 4.45 5.92 13.21
N ARG A 55 3.82 5.68 14.38
CA ARG A 55 3.79 6.60 15.53
C ARG A 55 3.23 7.99 15.19
N ILE A 56 2.36 8.05 14.19
CA ILE A 56 1.64 9.26 13.81
C ILE A 56 0.48 9.48 14.79
N PRO A 57 0.32 10.68 15.33
CA PRO A 57 -0.84 11.03 16.15
C PRO A 57 -2.17 10.81 15.43
N VAL A 58 -3.13 10.18 16.11
CA VAL A 58 -4.46 9.83 15.55
C VAL A 58 -5.27 11.06 15.13
N ASP A 59 -5.02 12.21 15.75
CA ASP A 59 -5.65 13.49 15.42
C ASP A 59 -5.22 14.06 14.05
N GLN A 60 -4.18 13.50 13.43
CA GLN A 60 -3.82 13.80 12.04
C GLN A 60 -4.70 13.07 11.02
N LEU A 61 -5.49 12.08 11.43
CA LEU A 61 -6.45 11.42 10.56
C LEU A 61 -7.58 12.38 10.17
N LYS A 62 -7.79 12.55 8.88
CA LYS A 62 -8.93 13.30 8.34
C LYS A 62 -10.19 12.45 8.47
N PRO A 63 -11.30 12.97 9.00
CA PRO A 63 -12.55 12.23 9.08
C PRO A 63 -13.06 11.80 7.70
N VAL A 64 -13.43 10.53 7.56
CA VAL A 64 -14.05 9.98 6.34
C VAL A 64 -15.45 9.50 6.69
N LYS A 65 -16.45 9.98 5.94
CA LYS A 65 -17.86 9.61 6.15
C LYS A 65 -18.31 8.45 5.25
N THR A 66 -17.58 8.20 4.17
CA THR A 66 -17.91 7.17 3.20
C THR A 66 -17.33 5.83 3.65
N PRO A 67 -18.14 4.77 3.77
CA PRO A 67 -17.61 3.44 4.04
C PRO A 67 -16.85 2.90 2.83
N LEU A 68 -15.87 2.05 3.08
CA LEU A 68 -15.30 1.17 2.07
C LEU A 68 -16.27 0.01 1.87
N VAL A 69 -16.61 -0.27 0.61
CA VAL A 69 -17.53 -1.35 0.24
C VAL A 69 -16.74 -2.44 -0.46
N GLY A 70 -16.68 -3.62 0.15
CA GLY A 70 -16.03 -4.79 -0.43
C GLY A 70 -16.90 -5.49 -1.47
N PHE A 71 -16.31 -6.43 -2.21
CA PHE A 71 -16.98 -7.13 -3.30
C PHE A 71 -18.22 -7.91 -2.86
N ALA A 72 -18.26 -8.43 -1.63
CA ALA A 72 -19.42 -9.13 -1.10
C ALA A 72 -20.47 -8.16 -0.51
N GLY A 73 -20.30 -6.85 -0.69
CA GLY A 73 -21.15 -5.80 -0.14
C GLY A 73 -20.86 -5.51 1.34
N GLU A 74 -19.79 -6.07 1.91
CA GLU A 74 -19.37 -5.70 3.26
C GLU A 74 -19.01 -4.22 3.33
N MET A 75 -19.45 -3.54 4.39
CA MET A 75 -19.14 -2.14 4.61
C MET A 75 -18.24 -1.99 5.82
N ILE A 76 -17.09 -1.34 5.62
CA ILE A 76 -16.15 -1.00 6.68
C ILE A 76 -16.03 0.51 6.75
N HIS A 77 -16.22 1.07 7.94
CA HIS A 77 -15.99 2.49 8.18
C HIS A 77 -14.52 2.69 8.55
N PRO A 78 -13.72 3.39 7.73
CA PRO A 78 -12.33 3.68 8.07
C PRO A 78 -12.28 4.63 9.26
N LEU A 79 -11.18 4.57 10.02
CA LEU A 79 -10.92 5.50 11.13
C LEU A 79 -10.71 6.94 10.64
N GLY A 80 -10.22 7.08 9.41
CA GLY A 80 -9.99 8.32 8.71
C GLY A 80 -9.09 8.07 7.49
N SER A 81 -8.66 9.15 6.84
CA SER A 81 -7.66 9.13 5.79
C SER A 81 -6.45 9.99 6.16
N ILE A 82 -5.31 9.69 5.56
CA ILE A 82 -4.07 10.42 5.78
C ILE A 82 -3.25 10.40 4.50
N ASN A 83 -2.54 11.49 4.23
CA ASN A 83 -1.59 11.53 3.14
C ASN A 83 -0.24 11.08 3.69
N LEU A 84 0.38 10.09 3.07
CA LEU A 84 1.67 9.54 3.50
C LEU A 84 2.70 9.67 2.38
N SER A 85 3.90 10.10 2.75
CA SER A 85 5.05 10.12 1.86
C SER A 85 5.62 8.72 1.71
N VAL A 86 5.68 8.24 0.47
CA VAL A 86 6.15 6.90 0.12
C VAL A 86 7.30 7.00 -0.86
N VAL A 87 8.37 6.25 -0.60
CA VAL A 87 9.51 6.10 -1.51
C VAL A 87 9.55 4.67 -2.03
N ALA A 88 9.52 4.54 -3.34
CA ALA A 88 9.63 3.28 -4.06
C ALA A 88 10.97 3.18 -4.80
N GLY A 89 11.56 1.98 -4.79
CA GLY A 89 12.87 1.70 -5.38
C GLY A 89 14.03 1.92 -4.41
N THR A 90 15.25 1.80 -4.93
CA THR A 90 16.50 1.95 -4.17
C THR A 90 17.46 2.86 -4.91
N ALA A 91 18.25 3.64 -4.17
CA ALA A 91 19.24 4.54 -4.77
C ALA A 91 20.16 3.81 -5.79
N PRO A 92 20.48 4.44 -6.95
CA PRO A 92 20.09 5.79 -7.33
C PRO A 92 18.68 5.90 -7.97
N ARG A 93 17.98 4.78 -8.20
CA ARG A 93 16.69 4.73 -8.89
C ARG A 93 15.54 4.59 -7.89
N GLN A 94 15.13 5.73 -7.33
CA GLN A 94 13.98 5.81 -6.43
C GLN A 94 13.04 6.94 -6.84
N THR A 95 11.77 6.81 -6.48
CA THR A 95 10.75 7.84 -6.68
C THR A 95 10.01 8.09 -5.38
N GLN A 96 9.67 9.35 -5.11
CA GLN A 96 8.86 9.75 -3.98
C GLN A 96 7.47 10.10 -4.48
N LEU A 97 6.46 9.59 -3.80
CA LEU A 97 5.04 9.76 -4.11
C LEU A 97 4.28 10.04 -2.81
N GLU A 98 3.15 10.72 -2.93
CA GLU A 98 2.20 10.90 -1.84
C GLU A 98 1.01 9.95 -2.08
N MET A 99 0.70 9.09 -1.11
CA MET A 99 -0.43 8.17 -1.16
C MET A 99 -1.53 8.64 -0.20
N THR A 100 -2.80 8.34 -0.46
CA THR A 100 -3.95 8.77 0.37
C THR A 100 -4.96 7.65 0.56
#